data_AF-A0A1F4QZN5-F1
#
_entry.id   AF-A0A1F4QZN5-F1
#
_cell.length_a   1.000
_cell.length_b   1.000
_cell.length_c   1.000
_cell.angle_alpha   90.00
_cell.angle_beta   90.00
_cell.angle_gamma   90.00
#
_symmetry.space_group_name_H-M   'P 1'
#
loop_
_entity.id
_entity.type
_entity.pdbx_description
1 polymer ?
#
loop_
_entity_poly.entity_id
_entity_poly.type
_entity_poly.pdbx_seq_one_letter_code
_entity_poly.pdbx_strand_id
1 'polypeptide(L)'
;MGRRCTACASPHRADIDQALASGQAIAGIARDFAVSEDALARHREAHLPGALVKASEAAEVARADTLLTKIQSLEAEAKRIGAKAEKEGDLRCALVAVRELTRIVELLAKLTGELERPAPKPVRLTVRWEKISLPDGSEGTQRVVEFGE
;
A
#
# COMPACT_ATOMS: atom_id res chain seq x y z
N MET A 1 34.57 -21.43 4.82
CA MET A 1 34.39 -20.04 5.28
C MET A 1 33.20 -19.44 4.54
N GLY A 2 32.12 -19.07 5.22
CA GLY A 2 30.96 -18.47 4.56
C GLY A 2 31.32 -17.13 3.93
N ARG A 3 30.76 -16.81 2.75
CA ARG A 3 30.88 -15.49 2.13
C ARG A 3 30.37 -14.43 3.13
N ARG A 4 31.18 -13.40 3.40
CA ARG A 4 30.73 -12.24 4.19
C ARG A 4 29.48 -11.63 3.54
N CYS A 5 28.47 -11.30 4.35
CA CYS A 5 27.26 -10.65 3.83
C CYS A 5 27.63 -9.29 3.23
N THR A 6 27.25 -9.08 1.98
CA THR A 6 27.54 -7.84 1.23
C THR A 6 26.76 -6.65 1.78
N ALA A 7 25.55 -6.84 2.29
CA ALA A 7 24.79 -5.80 2.98
C ALA A 7 25.46 -5.38 4.31
N CYS A 8 25.98 -6.33 5.09
CA CYS A 8 26.75 -6.02 6.30
C CYS A 8 28.06 -5.28 6.02
N ALA A 9 28.68 -5.57 4.88
CA ALA A 9 29.95 -4.95 4.46
C ALA A 9 29.75 -3.64 3.71
N SER A 10 28.50 -3.25 3.42
CA SER A 10 28.19 -2.02 2.71
C SER A 10 28.46 -0.78 3.60
N PRO A 11 29.00 0.32 3.05
CA PRO A 11 29.07 1.59 3.77
C PRO A 11 27.68 2.15 4.11
N HIS A 12 26.63 1.73 3.38
CA HIS A 12 25.25 2.12 3.58
C HIS A 12 24.45 1.12 4.41
N ARG A 13 25.11 0.32 5.25
CA ARG A 13 24.45 -0.72 6.06
C ARG A 13 23.27 -0.17 6.86
N ALA A 14 23.45 0.97 7.54
CA ALA A 14 22.39 1.55 8.37
C ALA A 14 21.15 1.90 7.55
N ASP A 15 21.34 2.46 6.35
CA ASP A 15 20.26 2.82 5.44
C ASP A 15 19.54 1.57 4.89
N ILE A 16 20.30 0.52 4.55
CA ILE A 16 19.77 -0.77 4.13
C ILE A 16 18.96 -1.43 5.25
N ASP A 17 19.50 -1.44 6.48
CA ASP A 17 18.83 -2.00 7.66
C ASP A 17 17.49 -1.26 7.90
N GLN A 18 17.50 0.07 7.83
CA GLN A 18 16.31 0.90 7.98
C GLN A 18 15.28 0.66 6.87
N ALA A 19 15.72 0.57 5.61
CA ALA A 19 14.86 0.30 4.47
C ALA A 19 14.16 -1.07 4.59
N LEU A 20 14.92 -2.11 4.97
CA LEU A 20 14.38 -3.45 5.21
C LEU A 20 13.44 -3.50 6.41
N ALA A 21 13.76 -2.79 7.50
CA ALA A 21 12.91 -2.72 8.69
C ALA A 21 11.57 -2.00 8.41
N SER A 22 11.57 -0.99 7.55
CA SER A 22 10.36 -0.28 7.11
C SER A 22 9.50 -1.04 6.08
N GLY A 23 9.93 -2.23 5.66
CA GLY A 23 9.19 -3.06 4.72
C GLY A 23 9.27 -2.62 3.25
N GLN A 24 10.23 -1.78 2.88
CA GLN A 24 10.46 -1.42 1.47
C GLN A 24 10.75 -2.67 0.62
N ALA A 25 10.32 -2.64 -0.64
CA ALA A 25 10.50 -3.76 -1.56
C ALA A 25 11.99 -4.06 -1.80
N ILE A 26 12.40 -5.32 -1.62
CA ILE A 26 13.79 -5.79 -1.78
C ILE A 26 14.38 -5.40 -3.15
N ALA A 27 13.60 -5.52 -4.23
CA ALA A 27 14.02 -5.12 -5.57
C ALA A 27 14.30 -3.61 -5.73
N GLY A 28 13.64 -2.76 -4.94
CA GLY A 28 13.94 -1.32 -4.89
C GLY A 28 15.27 -1.08 -4.21
N ILE A 29 15.42 -1.61 -2.99
CA ILE A 29 16.64 -1.52 -2.18
C ILE A 29 17.86 -2.06 -2.94
N ALA A 30 17.69 -3.18 -3.65
CA ALA A 30 18.74 -3.79 -4.45
C ALA A 30 19.28 -2.85 -5.54
N ARG A 31 18.39 -2.12 -6.21
CA ARG A 31 18.77 -1.14 -7.24
C ARG A 31 19.44 0.09 -6.65
N ASP A 32 18.90 0.61 -5.55
CA ASP A 32 19.37 1.86 -4.94
C ASP A 32 20.76 1.71 -4.31
N PHE A 33 21.03 0.55 -3.68
CA PHE A 33 22.28 0.30 -2.98
C PHE A 33 23.24 -0.65 -3.71
N ALA A 34 22.89 -1.07 -4.93
CA ALA A 34 23.67 -2.03 -5.73
C ALA A 34 24.04 -3.33 -4.97
N VAL A 35 23.09 -3.85 -4.19
CA VAL A 35 23.22 -5.12 -3.46
C VAL A 35 22.28 -6.14 -4.07
N SER A 36 22.70 -7.40 -4.24
CA SER A 36 21.82 -8.43 -4.81
C SER A 36 20.60 -8.72 -3.91
N GLU A 37 19.46 -9.00 -4.52
CA GLU A 37 18.21 -9.33 -3.81
C GLU A 37 18.40 -10.53 -2.86
N ASP A 38 19.09 -11.59 -3.32
CA ASP A 38 19.42 -12.76 -2.49
C ASP A 38 20.30 -12.43 -1.28
N ALA A 39 21.13 -11.38 -1.37
CA ALA A 39 21.93 -10.94 -0.24
C ALA A 39 21.08 -10.14 0.74
N LEU A 40 20.18 -9.29 0.26
CA LEU A 40 19.23 -8.55 1.09
C LEU A 40 18.23 -9.47 1.79
N ALA A 41 17.73 -10.51 1.13
CA ALA A 41 16.84 -11.51 1.71
C ALA A 41 17.50 -12.23 2.89
N ARG A 42 18.70 -12.79 2.67
CA ARG A 42 19.48 -13.46 3.73
C ARG A 42 19.88 -12.50 4.85
N HIS A 43 20.19 -11.25 4.50
CA HIS A 43 20.52 -10.22 5.48
C HIS A 43 19.32 -9.88 6.37
N ARG A 44 18.12 -9.75 5.79
CA ARG A 44 16.88 -9.54 6.52
C ARG A 44 16.59 -10.68 7.51
N GLU A 45 16.85 -11.92 7.11
CA GLU A 45 16.58 -13.10 7.94
C GLU A 45 17.59 -13.29 9.06
N ALA A 46 18.89 -13.07 8.79
CA ALA A 46 19.96 -13.48 9.70
C ALA A 46 20.58 -12.32 10.49
N HIS A 47 20.58 -11.09 9.95
CA HIS A 47 21.41 -9.99 10.44
C HIS A 47 20.66 -8.69 10.75
N LEU A 48 19.41 -8.57 10.32
CA LEU A 48 18.60 -7.39 10.62
C LEU A 48 18.29 -7.33 12.12
N PRO A 49 18.66 -6.25 12.84
CA PRO A 49 18.41 -6.17 14.26
C PRO A 49 16.91 -6.19 14.55
N GLY A 50 16.44 -7.17 15.34
CA GLY A 50 15.02 -7.26 15.71
C GLY A 50 14.50 -6.02 16.45
N ALA A 51 15.38 -5.28 17.15
CA ALA A 51 15.03 -4.00 17.76
C ALA A 51 14.65 -2.93 16.73
N LEU A 52 15.28 -2.94 15.54
CA LEU A 52 14.98 -2.00 14.46
C LEU A 52 13.62 -2.31 13.81
N VAL A 53 13.32 -3.59 13.61
CA VAL A 53 12.00 -4.04 13.13
C VAL A 53 10.91 -3.58 14.10
N LYS A 54 11.07 -3.88 15.39
CA LYS A 54 10.11 -3.44 16.44
C LYS A 54 9.96 -1.93 16.51
N ALA A 55 11.04 -1.17 16.36
CA ALA A 55 10.99 0.28 16.34
C ALA A 55 10.21 0.81 15.12
N SER A 56 10.38 0.19 13.95
CA SER A 56 9.62 0.54 12.74
C SER A 56 8.14 0.21 12.89
N GLU A 57 7.80 -0.98 13.42
CA GLU A 57 6.42 -1.36 13.72
C GLU A 57 5.76 -0.40 14.72
N ALA A 58 6.47 -0.06 15.81
CA ALA A 58 5.98 0.91 16.79
C ALA A 58 5.79 2.32 16.18
N ALA A 59 6.67 2.74 15.28
CA ALA A 59 6.55 4.02 14.58
C ALA A 59 5.33 4.03 13.63
N GLU A 60 5.07 2.92 12.93
CA GLU A 60 3.86 2.78 12.09
C GLU A 60 2.58 2.82 12.92
N VAL A 61 2.54 2.11 14.06
CA VAL A 61 1.41 2.18 15.00
C VAL A 61 1.22 3.60 15.53
N ALA A 62 2.27 4.27 15.98
CA ALA A 62 2.19 5.65 16.47
C ALA A 62 1.72 6.64 15.39
N ARG A 63 2.10 6.42 14.11
CA ARG A 63 1.60 7.20 12.98
C ARG A 63 0.11 6.95 12.74
N ALA A 64 -0.32 5.68 12.77
CA ALA A 64 -1.72 5.31 12.65
C ALA A 64 -2.56 5.93 13.78
N ASP A 65 -2.10 5.85 15.03
CA ASP A 65 -2.74 6.47 16.19
C ASP A 65 -2.83 8.00 16.06
N THR A 66 -1.78 8.63 15.52
CA THR A 66 -1.78 10.07 15.24
C THR A 66 -2.83 10.43 14.18
N LEU A 67 -2.98 9.62 13.13
CA LEU A 67 -3.99 9.84 12.10
C LEU A 67 -5.41 9.65 12.66
N LEU A 68 -5.62 8.58 13.44
CA LEU A 68 -6.89 8.33 14.12
C LEU A 68 -7.27 9.50 15.04
N THR A 69 -6.32 10.01 15.82
CA THR A 69 -6.54 11.18 16.71
C THR A 69 -6.93 12.44 15.93
N LYS A 70 -6.34 12.67 14.75
CA LYS A 70 -6.70 13.79 13.87
C LYS A 70 -8.12 13.64 13.34
N ILE A 71 -8.52 12.44 12.92
CA ILE A 71 -9.88 12.16 12.47
C ILE A 71 -10.87 12.32 13.64
N GLN A 72 -10.49 11.80 14.82
CA GLN A 72 -11.02 12.08 16.17
C GLN A 72 -11.48 13.53 16.34
N SER A 73 -10.50 14.41 16.19
CA SER A 73 -10.63 15.84 16.41
C SER A 73 -11.51 16.52 15.36
N LEU A 74 -11.41 16.11 14.09
CA LEU A 74 -12.25 16.61 13.01
C LEU A 74 -13.72 16.22 13.19
N GLU A 75 -13.99 15.01 13.66
CA GLU A 75 -15.35 14.55 13.96
C GLU A 75 -15.99 15.42 15.04
N ALA A 76 -15.27 15.65 16.13
CA ALA A 76 -15.73 16.50 17.24
C ALA A 76 -16.03 17.92 16.77
N GLU A 77 -15.16 18.50 15.93
CA GLU A 77 -15.34 19.84 15.39
C GLU A 77 -16.52 19.93 14.42
N ALA A 78 -16.68 18.97 13.52
CA ALA A 78 -17.81 18.91 12.60
C ALA A 78 -19.14 18.79 13.35
N LYS A 79 -19.22 17.95 14.40
CA LYS A 79 -20.39 17.86 15.28
C LYS A 79 -20.68 19.20 15.97
N ARG A 80 -19.65 19.87 16.49
CA ARG A 80 -19.79 21.16 17.17
C ARG A 80 -20.34 22.25 16.25
N ILE A 81 -19.80 22.34 15.03
CA ILE A 81 -20.26 23.31 14.01
C ILE A 81 -21.69 22.97 13.58
N GLY A 82 -22.00 21.71 13.32
CA GLY A 82 -23.34 21.25 12.94
C GLY A 82 -24.39 21.61 14.00
N ALA A 83 -24.12 21.29 15.27
CA ALA A 83 -25.03 21.61 16.38
C ALA A 83 -25.26 23.13 16.54
N LYS A 84 -24.22 23.94 16.32
CA LYS A 84 -24.35 25.40 16.32
C LYS A 84 -25.23 25.88 15.17
N ALA A 85 -25.01 25.37 13.96
CA ALA A 85 -25.80 25.71 12.78
C ALA A 85 -27.28 25.32 12.92
N GLU A 86 -27.57 24.14 13.47
CA GLU A 86 -28.94 23.71 13.80
C GLU A 86 -29.63 24.68 14.78
N LYS A 87 -28.91 25.09 15.84
CA LYS A 87 -29.43 26.04 16.83
C LYS A 87 -29.69 27.43 16.24
N GLU A 88 -28.85 27.87 15.31
CA GLU A 88 -28.98 29.17 14.62
C GLU A 88 -29.98 29.13 13.46
N GLY A 89 -30.51 27.96 13.10
CA GLY A 89 -31.44 27.77 11.98
C GLY A 89 -30.76 27.78 10.61
N ASP A 90 -29.43 27.76 10.56
CA ASP A 90 -28.67 27.62 9.30
C ASP A 90 -28.62 26.15 8.88
N LEU A 91 -29.75 25.68 8.33
CA LEU A 91 -29.89 24.31 7.86
C LEU A 91 -28.93 23.95 6.72
N ARG A 92 -28.44 24.93 5.95
CA ARG A 92 -27.45 24.69 4.89
C ARG A 92 -26.11 24.32 5.50
N CYS A 93 -25.66 25.08 6.49
CA CYS A 93 -24.43 24.76 7.22
C CYS A 93 -24.55 23.43 7.99
N ALA A 94 -25.71 23.16 8.59
CA ALA A 94 -25.98 21.87 9.25
C ALA A 94 -25.86 20.68 8.30
N LEU A 95 -26.45 20.76 7.09
CA LEU A 95 -26.32 19.71 6.07
C LEU A 95 -24.87 19.52 5.58
N VAL A 96 -24.09 20.60 5.49
CA VAL A 96 -22.66 20.51 5.18
C VAL A 96 -21.91 19.76 6.28
N ALA A 97 -22.18 20.04 7.55
CA ALA A 97 -21.58 19.31 8.66
C ALA A 97 -21.91 17.82 8.62
N VAL A 98 -23.16 17.45 8.33
CA VAL A 98 -23.58 16.04 8.15
C VAL A 98 -22.81 15.38 7.00
N ARG A 99 -22.64 16.06 5.87
CA ARG A 99 -21.87 15.53 4.73
C ARG A 99 -20.41 15.24 5.11
N GLU A 100 -19.75 16.16 5.82
CA GLU A 100 -18.37 15.95 6.26
C GLU A 100 -18.25 14.84 7.30
N LEU A 101 -19.25 14.68 8.18
CA LEU A 101 -19.31 13.55 9.12
C LEU A 101 -19.41 12.21 8.38
N THR A 102 -20.24 12.10 7.34
CA THR A 102 -20.30 10.89 6.50
C THR A 102 -18.94 10.57 5.87
N ARG A 103 -18.22 11.59 5.41
CA ARG A 103 -16.87 11.43 4.84
C ARG A 103 -15.86 10.99 5.90
N ILE A 104 -15.95 11.51 7.11
CA ILE A 104 -15.10 11.11 8.23
C ILE A 104 -15.33 9.64 8.59
N VAL A 105 -16.59 9.18 8.62
CA VAL A 105 -16.92 7.76 8.82
C VAL A 105 -16.32 6.87 7.72
N GLU A 106 -16.41 7.29 6.46
CA GLU A 106 -15.78 6.56 5.35
C GLU A 106 -14.25 6.48 5.51
N LEU A 107 -13.60 7.56 5.94
CA LEU A 107 -12.16 7.57 6.20
C LEU A 107 -11.77 6.66 7.36
N LEU A 108 -12.54 6.65 8.43
CA LEU A 108 -12.33 5.72 9.56
C LEU A 108 -12.47 4.27 9.10
N ALA A 109 -13.54 3.94 8.38
CA ALA A 109 -13.77 2.59 7.91
C ALA A 109 -12.71 2.12 6.89
N LYS A 110 -12.12 3.02 6.10
CA LYS A 110 -10.95 2.71 5.27
C LYS A 110 -9.68 2.49 6.10
N LEU A 111 -9.48 3.28 7.15
CA LEU A 111 -8.33 3.16 8.04
C LEU A 111 -8.37 1.88 8.88
N THR A 112 -9.56 1.46 9.32
CA THR A 112 -9.77 0.22 10.09
C THR A 112 -9.86 -1.04 9.22
N GLY A 113 -9.92 -0.89 7.89
CA GLY A 113 -10.06 -2.00 6.95
C GLY A 113 -11.50 -2.52 6.79
N GLU A 114 -12.50 -1.90 7.43
CA GLU A 114 -13.92 -2.22 7.27
C GLU A 114 -14.44 -1.92 5.86
N LEU A 115 -13.81 -0.97 5.16
CA LEU A 115 -14.04 -0.65 3.75
C LEU A 115 -12.77 -0.92 2.93
N GLU A 116 -12.32 -2.16 2.88
CA GLU A 116 -11.33 -2.56 1.87
C GLU A 116 -11.97 -2.69 0.49
N ARG A 117 -11.34 -2.05 -0.51
CA ARG A 117 -11.63 -2.35 -1.91
C ARG A 117 -11.08 -3.76 -2.16
N PRO A 118 -11.89 -4.76 -2.56
CA PRO A 118 -11.38 -6.11 -2.77
C PRO A 118 -10.21 -6.04 -3.75
N ALA A 119 -9.10 -6.67 -3.38
CA ALA A 119 -7.94 -6.76 -4.26
C ALA A 119 -8.41 -7.27 -5.63
N PRO A 120 -7.91 -6.72 -6.75
CA PRO A 120 -8.23 -7.26 -8.06
C PRO A 120 -7.82 -8.74 -8.06
N LYS A 121 -8.78 -9.64 -8.28
CA LYS A 121 -8.48 -11.06 -8.39
C LYS A 121 -7.55 -11.24 -9.58
N PRO A 122 -6.36 -11.86 -9.41
CA PRO A 122 -5.49 -12.12 -10.55
C PRO A 122 -6.26 -13.01 -11.54
N VAL A 123 -6.38 -12.56 -12.79
CA VAL A 123 -7.02 -13.35 -13.86
C VAL A 123 -5.92 -14.06 -14.63
N ARG A 124 -6.08 -15.37 -14.86
CA ARG A 124 -5.17 -16.11 -15.73
C ARG A 124 -5.50 -15.78 -17.17
N LEU A 125 -4.54 -15.22 -17.90
CA LEU A 125 -4.66 -14.97 -19.33
C LEU A 125 -3.86 -16.00 -20.11
N THR A 126 -4.54 -16.78 -20.95
CA THR A 126 -3.88 -17.64 -21.92
C THR A 126 -3.94 -16.94 -23.27
N VAL A 127 -2.75 -16.64 -23.83
CA VAL A 127 -2.63 -16.01 -25.15
C VAL A 127 -2.08 -17.05 -26.12
N ARG A 128 -2.83 -17.31 -27.19
CA ARG A 128 -2.41 -18.20 -28.29
C ARG A 128 -2.51 -17.47 -29.62
N TRP A 129 -1.63 -17.86 -30.54
CA TRP A 129 -1.67 -17.43 -31.94
C TRP A 129 -2.25 -18.55 -32.77
N GLU A 130 -3.34 -18.26 -33.47
CA GLU A 130 -4.00 -19.20 -34.37
C GLU A 130 -3.85 -18.73 -35.82
N LYS A 131 -3.63 -19.68 -36.72
CA LYS A 131 -3.67 -19.40 -38.15
C LYS A 131 -5.11 -19.27 -38.60
N ILE A 132 -5.40 -18.23 -39.37
CA ILE A 132 -6.71 -18.01 -39.99
C ILE A 132 -6.55 -17.88 -41.50
N SER A 133 -7.57 -18.29 -42.24
CA SER A 133 -7.65 -18.04 -43.68
C SER A 133 -8.37 -16.72 -43.93
N LEU A 134 -7.75 -15.83 -44.70
CA LEU A 134 -8.32 -14.54 -45.07
C LEU A 134 -9.22 -14.66 -46.32
N PRO A 135 -10.18 -13.74 -46.52
CA PRO A 135 -11.12 -13.81 -47.65
C PRO A 135 -10.48 -13.76 -49.04
N ASP A 136 -9.26 -13.24 -49.13
CA ASP A 136 -8.45 -13.19 -50.35
C ASP A 136 -7.62 -14.48 -50.60
N GLY A 137 -7.77 -15.49 -49.74
CA GLY A 137 -7.08 -16.77 -49.82
C GLY A 137 -5.67 -16.78 -49.20
N SER A 138 -5.24 -15.69 -48.56
CA SER A 138 -3.94 -15.63 -47.86
C SER A 138 -4.02 -16.15 -46.41
N GLU A 139 -2.90 -16.66 -45.87
CA GLU A 139 -2.81 -17.06 -44.45
C GLU A 139 -2.50 -15.85 -43.57
N GLY A 140 -3.33 -15.62 -42.55
CA GLY A 140 -3.11 -14.65 -41.49
C GLY A 140 -2.91 -15.31 -40.12
N THR A 141 -2.49 -14.53 -39.13
CA THR A 141 -2.44 -14.96 -37.72
C THR A 141 -3.37 -14.11 -36.88
N GLN A 142 -4.26 -14.75 -36.13
CA GLN A 142 -5.12 -14.10 -35.15
C GLN A 142 -4.60 -14.38 -33.74
N ARG A 143 -4.62 -13.34 -32.90
CA ARG A 143 -4.39 -13.47 -31.46
C ARG A 143 -5.69 -13.87 -30.78
N VAL A 144 -5.71 -15.03 -30.15
CA VAL A 144 -6.83 -15.49 -29.31
C VAL A 144 -6.43 -15.30 -27.85
N VAL A 145 -7.31 -14.68 -27.07
CA VAL A 145 -7.12 -14.42 -25.65
C VAL A 145 -8.25 -15.12 -24.89
N GLU A 146 -7.90 -16.08 -24.04
CA GLU A 146 -8.84 -16.80 -23.18
C GLU A 146 -8.65 -16.33 -21.73
N PHE A 147 -9.77 -16.02 -21.07
CA PHE A 147 -9.82 -15.66 -19.66
C PHE A 147 -10.12 -16.91 -18.83
N GLY A 148 -9.18 -17.32 -17.98
CA GLY A 148 -9.38 -18.37 -16.98
C GLY A 148 -9.69 -17.80 -15.60
N GLU A 149 -10.44 -18.54 -14.80
CA GLU A 149 -10.64 -18.28 -13.36
C GLU A 149 -9.37 -18.49 -12.53
#